data_AF-A0A2E3KYY3-F1
#
_entry.id   AF-A0A2E3KYY3-F1
#
_cell.length_a   1.000
_cell.length_b   1.000
_cell.length_c   1.000
_cell.angle_alpha   90.00
_cell.angle_beta   90.00
_cell.angle_gamma   90.00
#
_symmetry.space_group_name_H-M   'P 1'
#
loop_
_entity.id
_entity.type
_entity.pdbx_description
1 polymer ?
#
loop_
_entity_poly.entity_id
_entity_poly.type
_entity_poly.pdbx_seq_one_letter_code
_entity_poly.pdbx_strand_id
1 'polypeptide(L)'
;MIKNVDKRSKKVPKRSGQRGPREVTEKHLNNVALHYVSRYSATTDSLRKVLMRRIEASARVHGTDPKDGAIWIETLIIRFQALGYLNDRAYAANRARSLLARGNSTRAVAMKLREKGISVEDIEVAFEAAREDMSDLDLAAAAALARRRRLGPYRLDVAREEHRDRDLAALARAGFSYDVARCIIEAETVYILEAIISGEPEDNRLQGPAKGAYE
;
A
#
# COMPACT_ATOMS: atom_id res chain seq x y z
N MET A 1 -62.63 41.41 -14.16
CA MET A 1 -61.49 40.88 -14.95
C MET A 1 -60.21 41.15 -14.16
N ILE A 2 -59.63 40.17 -13.44
CA ILE A 2 -58.54 39.26 -13.90
C ILE A 2 -57.23 40.09 -14.08
N LYS A 3 -56.12 39.99 -13.30
CA LYS A 3 -55.57 38.97 -12.37
C LYS A 3 -54.66 39.64 -11.31
N ASN A 4 -54.77 39.19 -10.06
CA ASN A 4 -53.70 39.23 -9.06
C ASN A 4 -52.69 38.12 -9.41
N VAL A 5 -51.40 38.44 -9.53
CA VAL A 5 -50.32 37.46 -9.66
C VAL A 5 -49.55 37.42 -8.34
N ASP A 6 -49.99 36.52 -7.47
CA ASP A 6 -49.31 36.13 -6.22
C ASP A 6 -47.99 35.41 -6.55
N LYS A 7 -46.88 36.15 -6.56
CA LYS A 7 -45.52 35.57 -6.69
C LYS A 7 -45.06 35.06 -5.32
N ARG A 8 -45.53 33.89 -4.92
CA ARG A 8 -44.89 33.11 -3.84
C ARG A 8 -43.51 32.65 -4.32
N SER A 9 -42.46 33.40 -3.96
CA SER A 9 -41.09 32.95 -4.16
C SER A 9 -40.84 31.71 -3.29
N LYS A 10 -40.75 30.54 -3.91
CA LYS A 10 -40.28 29.31 -3.24
C LYS A 10 -38.85 29.57 -2.75
N LYS A 11 -38.64 29.56 -1.42
CA LYS A 11 -37.30 29.53 -0.82
C LYS A 11 -36.59 28.26 -1.29
N VAL A 12 -35.60 28.41 -2.15
CA VAL A 12 -34.67 27.34 -2.53
C VAL A 12 -33.82 27.00 -1.28
N PRO A 13 -33.71 25.73 -0.87
CA PRO A 13 -32.86 25.37 0.28
C PRO A 13 -31.39 25.67 -0.06
N LYS A 14 -30.73 26.48 0.78
CA LYS A 14 -29.29 26.75 0.68
C LYS A 14 -28.55 25.41 0.78
N ARG A 15 -27.84 25.03 -0.30
CA ARG A 15 -26.81 23.99 -0.26
C ARG A 15 -25.88 24.28 0.92
N SER A 16 -25.59 23.26 1.74
CA SER A 16 -24.78 23.37 2.95
C SER A 16 -23.42 24.00 2.63
N GLY A 17 -23.35 25.32 2.83
CA GLY A 17 -22.13 26.10 2.65
C GLY A 17 -21.04 25.56 3.57
N GLN A 18 -19.83 25.46 3.03
CA GLN A 18 -18.64 25.09 3.77
C GLN A 18 -18.56 25.96 5.04
N ARG A 19 -18.83 25.35 6.19
CA ARG A 19 -18.48 25.95 7.48
C ARG A 19 -16.96 26.06 7.47
N GLY A 20 -16.42 27.26 7.67
CA GLY A 20 -14.98 27.50 7.75
C GLY A 20 -14.29 26.58 8.77
N PRO A 21 -12.95 26.55 8.78
CA PRO A 21 -12.19 25.77 9.77
C PRO A 21 -12.75 25.99 11.17
N ARG A 22 -13.03 24.91 11.89
CA ARG A 22 -13.47 25.02 13.29
C ARG A 22 -12.29 25.39 14.17
N GLU A 23 -12.56 26.08 15.26
CA GLU A 23 -11.61 26.21 16.36
C GLU A 23 -11.22 24.81 16.84
N VAL A 24 -9.92 24.57 16.95
CA VAL A 24 -9.39 23.26 17.31
C VAL A 24 -9.27 23.19 18.83
N THR A 25 -9.98 22.24 19.41
CA THR A 25 -9.86 21.85 20.82
C THR A 25 -9.39 20.40 20.91
N GLU A 26 -8.84 19.99 22.05
CA GLU A 26 -8.41 18.60 22.27
C GLU A 26 -9.55 17.59 22.03
N LYS A 27 -10.75 17.90 22.54
CA LYS A 27 -11.95 17.07 22.32
C LYS A 27 -12.30 16.96 20.83
N HIS A 28 -12.15 18.05 20.09
CA HIS A 28 -12.37 18.05 18.64
C HIS A 28 -11.33 17.19 17.91
N LEU A 29 -10.04 17.32 18.23
CA LEU A 29 -8.98 16.48 17.65
C LEU A 29 -9.21 14.99 17.95
N ASN A 30 -9.58 14.66 19.18
CA ASN A 30 -9.87 13.28 19.57
C ASN A 30 -11.00 12.67 18.72
N ASN A 31 -12.11 13.39 18.55
CA ASN A 31 -13.24 12.90 17.74
C ASN A 31 -12.85 12.72 16.27
N VAL A 32 -12.01 13.62 15.75
CA VAL A 32 -11.49 13.54 14.38
C VAL A 32 -10.57 12.35 14.20
N ALA A 33 -9.66 12.13 15.16
CA ALA A 33 -8.75 11.00 15.16
C ALA A 33 -9.51 9.68 15.24
N LEU A 34 -10.46 9.55 16.17
CA LEU A 34 -11.27 8.34 16.33
C LEU A 34 -12.05 8.02 15.04
N HIS A 35 -12.66 9.03 14.42
CA HIS A 35 -13.35 8.86 13.14
C HIS A 35 -12.39 8.49 12.01
N TYR A 36 -11.15 8.98 12.03
CA TYR A 36 -10.16 8.66 11.00
C TYR A 36 -9.70 7.20 11.11
N VAL A 37 -9.30 6.76 12.31
CA VAL A 37 -8.80 5.39 12.53
C VAL A 37 -9.89 4.33 12.44
N SER A 38 -11.16 4.67 12.67
CA SER A 38 -12.28 3.73 12.51
C SER A 38 -12.59 3.42 11.04
N ARG A 39 -12.21 4.30 10.11
CA ARG A 39 -12.50 4.17 8.68
C ARG A 39 -11.31 3.70 7.86
N TYR A 40 -10.10 4.01 8.30
CA TYR A 40 -8.88 3.79 7.54
C TYR A 40 -7.88 2.99 8.34
N SER A 41 -7.17 2.08 7.67
CA SER A 41 -5.91 1.54 8.19
C SER A 41 -4.89 2.67 8.18
N ALA A 42 -4.66 3.26 9.35
CA ALA A 42 -3.87 4.46 9.54
C ALA A 42 -2.51 4.12 10.16
N THR A 43 -1.48 4.83 9.71
CA THR A 43 -0.18 4.90 10.38
C THR A 43 -0.13 6.10 11.30
N THR A 44 0.78 6.07 12.28
CA THR A 44 1.04 7.19 13.19
C THR A 44 1.30 8.49 12.42
N ASP A 45 2.18 8.44 11.42
CA ASP A 45 2.51 9.59 10.57
C ASP A 45 1.32 10.09 9.75
N SER A 46 0.49 9.18 9.21
CA SER A 46 -0.70 9.58 8.47
C SER A 46 -1.72 10.32 9.36
N LEU A 47 -1.93 9.85 10.59
CA LEU A 47 -2.82 10.51 11.54
C LEU A 47 -2.25 11.88 11.93
N ARG A 48 -0.95 11.95 12.24
CA ARG A 48 -0.25 13.20 12.56
C ARG A 48 -0.45 14.24 11.45
N LYS A 49 -0.19 13.87 10.18
CA LYS A 49 -0.38 14.75 9.02
C LYS A 49 -1.83 15.25 8.89
N VAL A 50 -2.81 14.39 9.13
CA VAL A 50 -4.23 14.76 9.06
C VAL A 50 -4.62 15.76 10.14
N LEU A 51 -4.14 15.55 11.37
CA LEU A 51 -4.45 16.43 12.50
C LEU A 51 -3.70 17.77 12.38
N MET A 52 -2.42 17.75 11.99
CA MET A 52 -1.61 18.96 11.79
C MET A 52 -2.20 19.89 10.72
N ARG A 53 -2.61 19.36 9.57
CA ARG A 53 -3.29 20.15 8.52
C ARG A 53 -4.52 20.88 9.04
N ARG A 54 -5.20 20.30 10.04
CA ARG A 54 -6.39 20.88 10.64
C ARG A 54 -6.07 21.95 11.67
N ILE A 55 -5.01 21.77 12.44
CA ILE A 55 -4.46 22.78 13.35
C ILE A 55 -3.98 23.99 12.55
N GLU A 56 -3.20 23.79 11.49
CA GLU A 56 -2.76 24.86 10.58
C GLU A 56 -3.95 25.61 9.96
N ALA A 57 -5.00 24.88 9.54
CA ALA A 57 -6.21 25.50 9.02
C ALA A 57 -6.96 26.32 10.08
N SER A 58 -6.94 25.91 11.34
CA SER A 58 -7.56 26.62 12.46
C SER A 58 -6.73 27.84 12.87
N ALA A 59 -5.41 27.71 12.97
CA ALA A 59 -4.48 28.77 13.32
C ALA A 59 -4.63 30.01 12.42
N ARG A 60 -4.80 29.80 11.11
CA ARG A 60 -5.04 30.89 10.14
C ARG A 60 -6.32 31.70 10.37
N VAL A 61 -7.29 31.15 11.09
CA VAL A 61 -8.63 31.76 11.26
C VAL A 61 -8.89 32.18 12.70
N HIS A 62 -8.42 31.40 13.68
CA HIS A 62 -8.76 31.54 15.10
C HIS A 62 -7.54 31.84 15.98
N GLY A 63 -6.33 31.94 15.41
CA GLY A 63 -5.12 32.29 16.17
C GLY A 63 -4.57 31.18 17.06
N THR A 64 -5.02 29.93 16.88
CA THR A 64 -4.47 28.76 17.59
C THR A 64 -2.96 28.65 17.36
N ASP A 65 -2.16 28.46 18.42
CA ASP A 65 -0.72 28.19 18.28
C ASP A 65 -0.50 26.76 17.74
N PRO A 66 0.13 26.59 16.56
CA PRO A 66 0.47 25.26 16.04
C PRO A 66 1.35 24.42 16.96
N LYS A 67 2.16 25.03 17.84
CA LYS A 67 3.05 24.32 18.77
C LYS A 67 2.26 23.59 19.85
N ASP A 68 1.29 24.25 20.46
CA ASP A 68 0.38 23.63 21.43
C ASP A 68 -0.42 22.49 20.77
N GLY A 69 -0.85 22.73 19.54
CA GLY A 69 -1.51 21.72 18.73
C GLY A 69 -0.67 20.46 18.48
N ALA A 70 0.63 20.62 18.23
CA ALA A 70 1.55 19.49 18.06
C ALA A 70 1.69 18.66 19.35
N ILE A 71 1.75 19.31 20.51
CA ILE A 71 1.80 18.63 21.82
C ILE A 71 0.53 17.79 22.04
N TRP A 72 -0.64 18.34 21.71
CA TRP A 72 -1.90 17.59 21.79
C TRP A 72 -1.94 16.38 20.87
N ILE A 73 -1.37 16.50 19.65
CA ILE A 73 -1.29 15.39 18.71
C ILE A 73 -0.39 14.27 19.24
N GLU A 74 0.81 14.58 19.76
CA GLU A 74 1.70 13.53 20.29
C GLU A 74 1.07 12.82 21.49
N THR A 75 0.45 13.57 22.40
CA THR A 75 -0.28 13.00 23.55
C THR A 75 -1.40 12.05 23.08
N LEU A 76 -2.14 12.46 22.05
CA LEU A 76 -3.22 11.66 21.46
C LEU A 76 -2.70 10.39 20.77
N ILE A 77 -1.59 10.49 20.04
CA ILE A 77 -0.93 9.38 19.36
C ILE A 77 -0.48 8.32 20.37
N ILE A 78 0.20 8.72 21.45
CA ILE A 78 0.64 7.79 22.51
C ILE A 78 -0.55 7.04 23.09
N ARG A 79 -1.65 7.75 23.38
CA ARG A 79 -2.89 7.13 23.86
C ARG A 79 -3.46 6.14 22.84
N PHE A 80 -3.49 6.50 21.56
CA PHE A 80 -4.05 5.66 20.51
C PHE A 80 -3.21 4.41 20.23
N GLN A 81 -1.88 4.51 20.35
CA GLN A 81 -0.98 3.36 20.31
C GLN A 81 -1.21 2.43 21.52
N ALA A 82 -1.30 2.99 22.73
CA ALA A 82 -1.59 2.21 23.94
C ALA A 82 -2.94 1.49 23.89
N LEU A 83 -3.95 2.09 23.25
CA LEU A 83 -5.26 1.48 23.02
C LEU A 83 -5.30 0.52 21.82
N GLY A 84 -4.21 0.37 21.07
CA GLY A 84 -4.12 -0.50 19.89
C GLY A 84 -4.83 0.04 18.64
N TYR A 85 -5.27 1.30 18.63
CA TYR A 85 -5.85 1.94 17.44
C TYR A 85 -4.81 2.26 16.36
N LEU A 86 -3.54 2.40 16.77
CA LEU A 86 -2.40 2.59 15.88
C LEU A 86 -1.36 1.51 16.15
N ASN A 87 -0.92 0.84 15.09
CA ASN A 87 0.15 -0.13 15.16
C ASN A 87 0.89 -0.15 13.81
N ASP A 88 1.99 0.61 13.74
CA ASP A 88 2.76 0.79 12.52
C ASP A 88 3.44 -0.51 12.07
N ARG A 89 3.91 -1.34 13.02
CA ARG A 89 4.47 -2.68 12.73
C ARG A 89 3.43 -3.61 12.09
N ALA A 90 2.23 -3.70 12.65
CA ALA A 90 1.16 -4.51 12.09
C ALA A 90 0.67 -3.97 10.73
N TYR A 91 0.63 -2.64 10.58
CA TYR A 91 0.37 -1.99 9.30
C TYR A 91 1.41 -2.39 8.26
N ALA A 92 2.70 -2.27 8.60
CA ALA A 92 3.82 -2.57 7.72
C ALA A 92 3.80 -4.02 7.25
N ALA A 93 3.65 -4.98 8.17
CA ALA A 93 3.59 -6.40 7.85
C ALA A 93 2.44 -6.73 6.87
N ASN A 94 1.22 -6.27 7.17
CA ASN A 94 0.07 -6.50 6.30
C ASN A 94 0.22 -5.83 4.94
N ARG A 95 0.75 -4.60 4.91
CA ARG A 95 0.91 -3.84 3.67
C ARG A 95 2.04 -4.40 2.81
N ALA A 96 3.15 -4.83 3.41
CA ALA A 96 4.27 -5.47 2.72
C ALA A 96 3.81 -6.75 2.03
N ARG A 97 3.23 -7.70 2.80
CA ARG A 97 2.67 -8.95 2.27
C ARG A 97 1.73 -8.71 1.09
N SER A 98 0.82 -7.75 1.24
CA SER A 98 -0.17 -7.42 0.20
C SER A 98 0.45 -6.79 -1.05
N LEU A 99 1.54 -6.04 -0.94
CA LEU A 99 2.22 -5.44 -2.10
C LEU A 99 3.14 -6.44 -2.80
N LEU A 100 3.88 -7.25 -2.04
CA LEU A 100 4.71 -8.35 -2.55
C LEU A 100 3.86 -9.34 -3.36
N ALA A 101 2.72 -9.78 -2.82
CA ALA A 101 1.77 -10.65 -3.53
C ALA A 101 1.19 -10.03 -4.81
N ARG A 102 1.20 -8.69 -4.94
CA ARG A 102 0.84 -7.96 -6.17
C ARG A 102 2.03 -7.74 -7.10
N GLY A 103 3.17 -8.36 -6.83
CA GLY A 103 4.39 -8.26 -7.61
C GLY A 103 5.04 -6.88 -7.58
N ASN A 104 5.11 -6.26 -6.40
CA ASN A 104 5.96 -5.11 -6.17
C ASN A 104 7.29 -5.61 -5.59
N SER A 105 8.41 -5.13 -6.11
CA SER A 105 9.73 -5.41 -5.56
C SER A 105 9.86 -4.94 -4.11
N THR A 106 10.75 -5.57 -3.34
CA THR A 106 11.09 -5.18 -1.96
C THR A 106 11.44 -3.69 -1.89
N ARG A 107 12.22 -3.19 -2.85
CA ARG A 107 12.54 -1.77 -3.00
C ARG A 107 11.30 -0.90 -3.17
N ALA A 108 10.37 -1.27 -4.06
CA ALA A 108 9.14 -0.52 -4.27
C ALA A 108 8.21 -0.56 -3.04
N VAL A 109 8.19 -1.69 -2.33
CA VAL A 109 7.44 -1.86 -1.08
C VAL A 109 8.01 -0.96 0.02
N ALA A 110 9.32 -0.99 0.24
CA ALA A 110 10.01 -0.15 1.23
C ALA A 110 9.74 1.34 0.97
N MET A 111 9.80 1.78 -0.29
CA MET A 111 9.46 3.17 -0.65
C MET A 111 8.01 3.54 -0.29
N LYS A 112 7.04 2.68 -0.61
CA LYS A 112 5.63 2.91 -0.28
C LYS A 112 5.36 2.92 1.23
N LEU A 113 6.11 2.15 2.02
CA LEU A 113 6.02 2.15 3.47
C LEU A 113 6.65 3.43 4.08
N ARG A 114 7.80 3.87 3.56
CA ARG A 114 8.42 5.15 3.94
C ARG A 114 7.53 6.35 3.64
N GLU A 115 6.82 6.34 2.51
CA GLU A 115 5.80 7.37 2.18
C GLU A 115 4.67 7.44 3.22
N LYS A 116 4.41 6.33 3.92
CA LYS A 116 3.45 6.23 5.03
C LYS A 116 4.08 6.50 6.41
N GLY A 117 5.35 6.89 6.45
CA GLY A 117 6.08 7.21 7.66
C GLY A 117 6.44 6.00 8.52
N ILE A 118 6.47 4.79 7.94
CA ILE A 118 6.97 3.60 8.63
C ILE A 118 8.50 3.69 8.74
N SER A 119 9.03 3.36 9.91
CA SER A 119 10.47 3.36 10.17
C SER A 119 11.20 2.28 9.36
N VAL A 120 12.52 2.42 9.23
CA VAL A 120 13.33 1.40 8.54
C VAL A 120 13.28 0.09 9.31
N GLU A 121 13.30 0.15 10.64
CA GLU A 121 13.26 -1.01 11.53
C GLU A 121 11.96 -1.80 11.36
N ASP A 122 10.80 -1.13 11.32
CA ASP A 122 9.51 -1.80 11.10
C ASP A 122 9.38 -2.38 9.68
N ILE A 123 10.05 -1.77 8.68
CA ILE A 123 10.11 -2.31 7.32
C ILE A 123 10.93 -3.59 7.29
N GLU A 124 12.12 -3.61 7.91
CA GLU A 124 12.96 -4.80 7.96
C GLU A 124 12.25 -5.93 8.70
N VAL A 125 11.61 -5.64 9.83
CA VAL A 125 10.80 -6.63 10.56
C VAL A 125 9.62 -7.15 9.71
N ALA A 126 8.98 -6.28 8.92
CA ALA A 126 7.92 -6.69 8.01
C ALA A 126 8.42 -7.59 6.87
N PHE A 127 9.65 -7.38 6.39
CA PHE A 127 10.27 -8.26 5.39
C PHE A 127 10.72 -9.58 5.99
N GLU A 128 11.28 -9.58 7.19
CA GLU A 128 11.65 -10.83 7.88
C GLU A 128 10.43 -11.72 8.09
N ALA A 129 9.34 -11.15 8.60
CA ALA A 129 8.08 -11.86 8.76
C ALA A 129 7.45 -12.32 7.43
N ALA A 130 7.86 -11.77 6.28
CA ALA A 130 7.43 -12.23 4.97
C ALA A 130 8.34 -13.34 4.39
N ARG A 131 9.58 -13.47 4.88
CA ARG A 131 10.53 -14.51 4.47
C ARG A 131 10.24 -15.86 5.10
N GLU A 132 9.54 -15.90 6.24
CA GLU A 132 9.09 -17.18 6.84
C GLU A 132 8.30 -18.05 5.84
N ASP A 133 7.63 -17.43 4.87
CA ASP A 133 6.85 -18.12 3.84
C ASP A 133 7.65 -18.37 2.52
N MET A 134 8.81 -17.73 2.29
CA MET A 134 9.48 -17.68 0.98
C MET A 134 11.02 -17.53 1.06
N SER A 135 11.75 -18.26 0.22
CA SER A 135 13.23 -18.18 0.19
C SER A 135 13.77 -16.81 -0.23
N ASP A 136 13.14 -16.18 -1.22
CA ASP A 136 13.48 -14.85 -1.74
C ASP A 136 12.23 -14.04 -2.11
N LEU A 137 12.04 -12.91 -1.42
CA LEU A 137 10.88 -12.02 -1.61
C LEU A 137 10.82 -11.39 -3.00
N ASP A 138 11.95 -11.04 -3.60
CA ASP A 138 11.98 -10.40 -4.91
C ASP A 138 11.76 -11.42 -6.03
N LEU A 139 12.29 -12.64 -5.93
CA LEU A 139 11.96 -13.72 -6.86
C LEU A 139 10.46 -14.03 -6.83
N ALA A 140 9.90 -14.21 -5.63
CA ALA A 140 8.47 -14.43 -5.45
C ALA A 140 7.60 -13.31 -6.02
N ALA A 141 7.93 -12.05 -5.71
CA ALA A 141 7.17 -10.90 -6.21
C ALA A 141 7.32 -10.74 -7.73
N ALA A 142 8.51 -10.97 -8.29
CA ALA A 142 8.74 -10.91 -9.73
C ALA A 142 7.93 -11.99 -10.47
N ALA A 143 7.86 -13.21 -9.94
CA ALA A 143 7.03 -14.28 -10.47
C ALA A 143 5.53 -13.92 -10.41
N ALA A 144 5.05 -13.34 -9.30
CA ALA A 144 3.68 -12.87 -9.19
C ALA A 144 3.35 -11.78 -10.24
N LEU A 145 4.29 -10.86 -10.49
CA LEU A 145 4.14 -9.86 -11.55
C LEU A 145 4.11 -10.49 -12.94
N ALA A 146 5.04 -11.40 -13.22
CA ALA A 146 5.16 -12.10 -14.49
C ALA A 146 3.91 -12.92 -14.80
N ARG A 147 3.37 -13.66 -13.82
CA ARG A 147 2.11 -14.40 -13.93
C ARG A 147 0.95 -13.48 -14.26
N ARG A 148 0.79 -12.38 -13.50
CA ARG A 148 -0.31 -11.41 -13.72
C ARG A 148 -0.24 -10.76 -15.11
N ARG A 149 0.96 -10.51 -15.62
CA ARG A 149 1.19 -9.83 -16.91
C ARG A 149 1.48 -10.78 -18.07
N ARG A 150 1.45 -12.10 -17.85
CA ARG A 150 1.78 -13.14 -18.83
C ARG A 150 3.15 -12.91 -19.49
N LEU A 151 4.17 -12.71 -18.67
CA LEU A 151 5.57 -12.53 -19.10
C LEU A 151 6.32 -13.87 -19.05
N GLY A 152 7.36 -14.00 -19.88
CA GLY A 152 8.29 -15.15 -19.85
C GLY A 152 7.57 -16.50 -19.83
N PRO A 153 7.75 -17.34 -18.78
CA PRO A 153 7.17 -18.68 -18.70
C PRO A 153 5.64 -18.74 -18.70
N TYR A 154 4.96 -17.62 -18.45
CA TYR A 154 3.50 -17.54 -18.49
C TYR A 154 2.95 -17.11 -19.86
N ARG A 155 3.83 -16.91 -20.85
CA ARG A 155 3.53 -16.63 -22.25
C ARG A 155 3.67 -17.92 -23.07
N LEU A 156 2.93 -17.99 -24.19
CA LEU A 156 3.11 -19.05 -25.18
C LEU A 156 4.55 -19.09 -25.71
N ASP A 157 5.11 -20.28 -25.86
CA ASP A 157 6.53 -20.51 -26.17
C ASP A 157 6.97 -19.83 -27.46
N VAL A 158 6.13 -19.90 -28.50
CA VAL A 158 6.37 -19.28 -29.82
C VAL A 158 6.59 -17.76 -29.77
N ALA A 159 6.13 -17.10 -28.71
CA ALA A 159 6.23 -15.65 -28.54
C ALA A 159 7.27 -15.24 -27.48
N ARG A 160 7.95 -16.18 -26.81
CA ARG A 160 8.86 -15.83 -25.71
C ARG A 160 10.11 -15.10 -26.18
N GLU A 161 10.75 -15.59 -27.25
CA GLU A 161 11.99 -15.00 -27.76
C GLU A 161 11.79 -13.54 -28.22
N GLU A 162 10.73 -13.28 -29.02
CA GLU A 162 10.40 -11.93 -29.52
C GLU A 162 10.04 -10.92 -28.40
N HIS A 163 9.57 -11.43 -27.25
CA HIS A 163 9.14 -10.62 -26.12
C HIS A 163 10.17 -10.56 -24.98
N ARG A 164 11.27 -11.32 -25.06
CA ARG A 164 12.25 -11.44 -23.97
C ARG A 164 12.71 -10.08 -23.44
N ASP A 165 13.20 -9.20 -24.31
CA ASP A 165 13.72 -7.90 -23.89
C ASP A 165 12.62 -6.97 -23.36
N ARG A 166 11.40 -7.07 -23.91
CA ARG A 166 10.24 -6.30 -23.43
C ARG A 166 9.82 -6.75 -22.04
N ASP A 167 9.85 -8.06 -21.79
CA ASP A 167 9.49 -8.68 -20.52
C ASP A 167 10.55 -8.38 -19.45
N LEU A 168 11.84 -8.45 -19.79
CA LEU A 168 12.95 -8.00 -18.93
C LEU A 168 12.81 -6.52 -18.56
N ALA A 169 12.54 -5.66 -19.55
CA ALA A 169 12.33 -4.22 -19.31
C ALA A 169 11.07 -3.95 -18.46
N ALA A 170 10.05 -4.81 -18.51
CA ALA A 170 8.88 -4.68 -17.65
C ALA A 170 9.21 -4.96 -16.18
N LEU A 171 10.02 -5.98 -15.90
CA LEU A 171 10.49 -6.30 -14.54
C LEU A 171 11.47 -5.24 -14.01
N ALA A 172 12.42 -4.78 -14.83
CA ALA A 172 13.36 -3.73 -14.45
C ALA A 172 12.63 -2.43 -14.05
N ARG A 173 11.60 -2.02 -14.82
CA ARG A 173 10.76 -0.85 -14.48
C ARG A 173 9.92 -1.05 -13.22
N ALA A 174 9.63 -2.29 -12.83
CA ALA A 174 8.99 -2.61 -11.55
C ALA A 174 9.98 -2.63 -10.37
N GLY A 175 11.28 -2.42 -10.64
CA GLY A 175 12.33 -2.26 -9.63
C GLY A 175 13.04 -3.55 -9.26
N PHE A 176 12.90 -4.62 -10.04
CA PHE A 176 13.64 -5.87 -9.83
C PHE A 176 15.06 -5.77 -10.39
N SER A 177 16.00 -6.49 -9.78
CA SER A 177 17.37 -6.60 -10.30
C SER A 177 17.40 -7.36 -11.64
N TYR A 178 18.48 -7.19 -12.39
CA TYR A 178 18.66 -7.91 -13.65
C TYR A 178 18.68 -9.43 -13.43
N ASP A 179 19.37 -9.90 -12.39
CA ASP A 179 19.47 -11.34 -12.10
C ASP A 179 18.11 -11.97 -11.76
N VAL A 180 17.30 -11.30 -10.93
CA VAL A 180 15.93 -11.72 -10.64
C VAL A 180 15.11 -11.72 -11.93
N ALA A 181 15.15 -10.63 -12.70
CA ALA A 181 14.38 -10.53 -13.94
C ALA A 181 14.75 -11.64 -14.93
N ARG A 182 16.05 -11.89 -15.13
CA ARG A 182 16.57 -12.95 -15.99
C ARG A 182 16.11 -14.32 -15.51
N CYS A 183 16.24 -14.61 -14.21
CA CYS A 183 15.79 -15.87 -13.61
C CYS A 183 14.30 -16.13 -13.89
N ILE A 184 13.45 -15.12 -13.75
CA ILE A 184 12.01 -15.25 -14.07
C ILE A 184 11.78 -15.47 -15.56
N ILE A 185 12.37 -14.65 -16.44
CA ILE A 185 12.04 -14.64 -17.87
C ILE A 185 12.61 -15.85 -18.60
N GLU A 186 13.78 -16.33 -18.19
CA GLU A 186 14.48 -17.44 -18.84
C GLU A 186 14.11 -18.81 -18.25
N ALA A 187 13.26 -18.87 -17.23
CA ALA A 187 12.74 -20.12 -16.72
C ALA A 187 12.00 -20.89 -17.85
N GLU A 188 12.39 -22.14 -18.06
CA GLU A 188 11.84 -22.98 -19.12
C GLU A 188 10.35 -23.23 -18.92
N THR A 189 9.96 -23.55 -17.69
CA THR A 189 8.55 -23.81 -17.32
C THR A 189 8.15 -23.07 -16.05
N VAL A 190 6.84 -22.89 -15.89
CA VAL A 190 6.27 -22.37 -14.63
C VAL A 190 6.62 -23.28 -13.45
N TYR A 191 6.67 -24.60 -13.67
CA TYR A 191 7.03 -25.58 -12.65
C TYR A 191 8.46 -25.38 -12.13
N ILE A 192 9.44 -25.24 -13.03
CA ILE A 192 10.83 -24.96 -12.64
C ILE A 192 10.92 -23.64 -11.87
N LEU A 193 10.19 -22.62 -12.31
CA LEU A 193 10.15 -21.35 -11.61
C LEU A 193 9.57 -21.48 -10.19
N GLU A 194 8.48 -22.22 -10.02
CA GLU A 194 7.87 -22.46 -8.70
C GLU A 194 8.81 -23.25 -7.77
N ALA A 195 9.54 -24.24 -8.30
CA ALA A 195 10.54 -24.98 -7.53
C ALA A 195 11.72 -24.10 -7.09
N ILE A 196 12.18 -23.17 -7.94
CA ILE A 196 13.21 -22.17 -7.59
C ILE A 196 12.73 -21.27 -6.45
N ILE A 197 11.50 -20.74 -6.53
CA ILE A 197 10.94 -19.83 -5.52
C ILE A 197 10.78 -20.53 -4.17
N SER A 198 10.33 -21.78 -4.18
CA SER A 198 10.18 -22.60 -2.98
C SER A 198 11.51 -23.07 -2.38
N GLY A 199 12.63 -22.85 -3.07
CA GLY A 199 13.96 -23.27 -2.62
C GLY A 199 14.17 -24.78 -2.69
N GLU A 200 13.44 -25.49 -3.56
CA GLU A 200 13.62 -26.93 -3.73
C GLU A 200 15.03 -27.25 -4.27
N PRO A 201 15.68 -28.33 -3.80
CA PRO A 201 17.01 -28.71 -4.28
C PRO A 201 17.01 -29.02 -5.78
N GLU A 202 18.13 -28.76 -6.47
CA GLU A 202 18.24 -28.88 -7.93
C GLU A 202 17.87 -30.26 -8.46
N ASP A 203 18.17 -31.32 -7.71
CA ASP A 203 17.84 -32.71 -8.05
C ASP A 203 16.33 -32.97 -8.21
N ASN A 204 15.49 -32.15 -7.57
CA ASN A 204 14.02 -32.25 -7.67
C ASN A 204 13.43 -31.42 -8.82
N ARG A 205 14.21 -30.47 -9.37
CA ARG A 205 13.73 -29.51 -10.39
C ARG A 205 13.64 -30.11 -11.80
N LEU A 206 14.37 -31.20 -12.06
CA LEU A 206 14.43 -31.92 -13.34
C LEU A 206 13.41 -33.07 -13.46
N GLN A 207 12.74 -33.43 -12.37
CA GLN A 207 11.63 -34.38 -12.39
C GLN A 207 10.35 -33.60 -12.71
N GLY A 208 10.15 -33.23 -13.97
CA GLY A 208 8.87 -32.68 -14.41
C GLY A 208 7.71 -33.59 -13.98
N PRO A 209 6.47 -33.09 -13.87
CA PRO A 209 5.33 -33.94 -13.54
C PRO A 209 5.33 -35.13 -14.50
N ALA A 210 5.19 -36.35 -13.95
CA ALA A 210 5.13 -37.57 -14.74
C ALA A 210 4.21 -37.34 -15.94
N LYS A 211 4.67 -37.71 -17.15
CA LYS A 211 3.88 -37.63 -18.39
C LYS A 211 2.46 -38.15 -18.11
N GLY A 212 1.48 -37.25 -18.03
CA GLY A 212 0.08 -37.58 -17.70
C GLY A 212 -0.62 -36.71 -16.63
N ALA A 213 0.05 -35.73 -15.99
CA ALA A 213 -0.61 -34.93 -14.93
C ALA A 213 -1.52 -33.77 -15.41
N TYR A 214 -1.69 -33.58 -16.72
CA TYR A 214 -2.53 -32.53 -17.32
C TYR A 214 -3.41 -33.04 -18.47
N GLU A 215 -3.68 -34.34 -18.55
CA GLU A 215 -4.86 -34.88 -19.26
C GLU A 215 -6.07 -34.87 -18.31
#